data_AF-C1HA87-F1
#
_entry.id   AF-C1HA87-F1
#
_cell.length_a   1.000
_cell.length_b   1.000
_cell.length_c   1.000
_cell.angle_alpha   90.00
_cell.angle_beta   90.00
_cell.angle_gamma   90.00
#
_symmetry.space_group_name_H-M   'P 1'
#
loop_
_entity.id
_entity.type
_entity.pdbx_description
1 polymer ?
#
loop_
_entity_poly.entity_id
_entity_poly.type
_entity_poly.pdbx_seq_one_letter_code
_entity_poly.pdbx_strand_id
1 'polypeptide(L)'
;MKLFKNFRSKGKRKSVNHYGYSIHEKYSNKANHYEHNNPQYPTPNIGPRRDFTRELSPEILSRIFGYVCLHTLDDTYNSSEESMTEDGCMLCEMRDLAHCALVCRRWHPPAHDLLYQNVRIDAVHYCDLEYELSVKRKKNSFLDHNSEPLDAPMTRLTLFSRTVRESQRIGKLVLSLRMPYMTREAGKLLLAQTVLMLPNLRYVDLPTGFFCDDESTMILKQTMIARCPDIRRMRYARGSEKTFSAIQQEDELSNVDQFIYGWQQRHKPPRPQIKVWPNLEVLELCGLNTSIDVLRRVLSHFPRMTDLKLEDLSELESLIFKDSPSLCPFPPIERLTLHDTPGITYRAFIDYFSTNNNRHALKHLTLSNTGIPPGSLHHILENSPRLQSLSVTQYISDAFVQDNVPPLASRSLRLLHYEITAKSENHAAHYYKYLMSSLLAGSLPSLLDLYVRDASFPETLMYASLPQMGRKGRAGGAGIKGLNQAMSVYSKGAKEAEWNFTAYEPLDMPGMGGPGGGGRRRGSSSRPVSFHGAQLSPAWGDEARRSVLVGNGAGGFLALPGEEQRPKSSSGCGGSGGGPWMHRREGSKQDLWR
;
A
#
# COMPACT_ATOMS: atom_id res chain seq x y z
N MET A 1 -37.58 -66.63 50.27
CA MET A 1 -36.94 -67.79 49.64
C MET A 1 -36.35 -67.36 48.30
N LYS A 2 -35.06 -67.69 48.09
CA LYS A 2 -34.25 -67.70 46.84
C LYS A 2 -34.18 -66.42 45.98
N LEU A 3 -33.04 -65.91 45.53
CA LEU A 3 -31.61 -66.06 45.82
C LEU A 3 -30.87 -65.06 44.88
N PHE A 4 -29.70 -64.57 45.29
CA PHE A 4 -28.70 -63.79 44.55
C PHE A 4 -28.87 -62.27 44.40
N LYS A 5 -28.39 -61.60 45.46
CA LYS A 5 -27.81 -60.24 45.43
C LYS A 5 -26.35 -60.30 44.94
N ASN A 6 -25.97 -59.22 44.23
CA ASN A 6 -24.61 -58.64 44.10
C ASN A 6 -23.63 -59.27 43.10
N PHE A 7 -23.63 -58.75 41.87
CA PHE A 7 -22.41 -58.52 41.11
C PHE A 7 -22.22 -57.02 40.88
N ARG A 8 -21.43 -56.40 41.78
CA ARG A 8 -20.91 -55.05 41.65
C ARG A 8 -19.44 -55.18 41.21
N SER A 9 -19.17 -55.00 39.93
CA SER A 9 -17.81 -54.97 39.39
C SER A 9 -17.15 -53.62 39.71
N LYS A 10 -16.20 -53.65 40.64
CA LYS A 10 -15.19 -52.61 40.85
C LYS A 10 -14.00 -52.94 39.95
N GLY A 11 -13.57 -52.00 39.11
CA GLY A 11 -12.35 -52.12 38.31
C GLY A 11 -11.89 -50.77 37.76
N LYS A 12 -11.07 -50.07 38.55
CA LYS A 12 -10.34 -48.85 38.19
C LYS A 12 -9.33 -49.11 37.07
N ARG A 13 -9.25 -48.24 36.05
CA ARG A 13 -7.97 -47.84 35.43
C ARG A 13 -7.99 -46.35 35.12
N LYS A 14 -6.95 -45.66 35.62
CA LYS A 14 -6.66 -44.23 35.49
C LYS A 14 -6.22 -43.93 34.05
N SER A 15 -6.80 -42.93 33.40
CA SER A 15 -6.10 -42.16 32.37
C SER A 15 -5.86 -40.75 32.92
N VAL A 16 -4.59 -40.40 32.99
CA VAL A 16 -4.09 -39.09 33.37
C VAL A 16 -3.95 -38.31 32.06
N ASN A 17 -4.79 -37.31 31.84
CA ASN A 17 -4.52 -36.24 30.87
C ASN A 17 -4.85 -34.92 31.56
N HIS A 18 -3.79 -34.29 32.07
CA HIS A 18 -3.73 -32.91 32.53
C HIS A 18 -3.71 -32.00 31.30
N TYR A 19 -4.77 -31.23 31.07
CA TYR A 19 -4.68 -29.87 30.54
C TYR A 19 -5.82 -29.08 31.20
N GLY A 20 -5.43 -28.13 32.04
CA GLY A 20 -6.32 -27.36 32.91
C GLY A 20 -7.19 -26.39 32.12
N TYR A 21 -8.49 -26.65 32.11
CA TYR A 21 -9.52 -25.71 31.70
C TYR A 21 -10.70 -25.86 32.67
N SER A 22 -10.64 -25.21 33.84
CA SER A 22 -11.80 -24.84 34.68
C SER A 22 -11.34 -24.37 36.07
N ILE A 23 -10.67 -23.23 36.18
CA ILE A 23 -10.64 -22.47 37.45
C ILE A 23 -10.94 -21.02 37.12
N HIS A 24 -12.19 -20.74 36.74
CA HIS A 24 -12.70 -19.36 36.80
C HIS A 24 -14.18 -19.24 37.20
N GLU A 25 -14.83 -20.32 37.65
CA GLU A 25 -16.27 -20.31 37.98
C GLU A 25 -16.65 -20.55 39.44
N LYS A 26 -15.70 -20.52 40.40
CA LYS A 26 -16.05 -20.75 41.82
C LYS A 26 -15.42 -19.77 42.81
N TYR A 27 -15.39 -18.49 42.45
CA TYR A 27 -15.30 -17.40 43.42
C TYR A 27 -16.35 -16.31 43.12
N SER A 28 -17.61 -16.72 43.01
CA SER A 28 -18.74 -15.84 43.25
C SER A 28 -19.50 -16.42 44.44
N ASN A 29 -19.86 -15.57 45.39
CA ASN A 29 -20.67 -15.85 46.59
C ASN A 29 -19.88 -16.34 47.82
N LYS A 30 -19.11 -15.43 48.43
CA LYS A 30 -19.05 -15.16 49.88
C LYS A 30 -17.84 -14.27 50.21
N ALA A 31 -17.97 -12.97 49.97
CA ALA A 31 -17.16 -11.98 50.68
C ALA A 31 -18.16 -11.01 51.31
N ASN A 32 -18.38 -11.24 52.59
CA ASN A 32 -19.27 -10.47 53.44
C ASN A 32 -18.87 -8.99 53.45
N HIS A 33 -19.91 -8.17 53.55
CA HIS A 33 -19.93 -6.83 54.14
C HIS A 33 -18.70 -6.52 55.00
N TYR A 34 -17.73 -5.85 54.39
CA TYR A 34 -16.85 -4.94 55.10
C TYR A 34 -17.11 -3.55 54.51
N GLU A 35 -17.84 -2.76 55.28
CA GLU A 35 -18.04 -1.33 55.07
C GLU A 35 -16.67 -0.66 55.08
N HIS A 36 -16.03 -0.56 53.92
CA HIS A 36 -14.89 0.33 53.75
C HIS A 36 -15.44 1.75 53.65
N ASN A 37 -15.48 2.41 54.81
CA ASN A 37 -15.47 3.86 54.96
C ASN A 37 -14.28 4.42 54.15
N ASN A 38 -14.49 4.72 52.87
CA ASN A 38 -13.53 5.48 52.10
C ASN A 38 -13.80 6.97 52.36
N PRO A 39 -12.89 7.71 53.04
CA PRO A 39 -13.12 9.10 53.39
C PRO A 39 -13.36 9.92 52.13
N GLN A 40 -14.54 10.53 52.07
CA GLN A 40 -14.97 11.45 51.03
C GLN A 40 -14.05 12.67 51.04
N TYR A 41 -12.98 12.66 50.26
CA TYR A 41 -12.31 13.90 49.91
C TYR A 41 -13.29 14.72 49.06
N PRO A 42 -13.67 15.95 49.46
CA PRO A 42 -14.57 16.79 48.70
C PRO A 42 -13.89 17.13 47.38
N THR A 43 -14.37 16.54 46.28
CA THR A 43 -14.01 17.05 44.96
C THR A 43 -14.66 18.44 44.85
N PRO A 44 -13.88 19.51 44.57
CA PRO A 44 -14.46 20.83 44.41
C PRO A 44 -15.53 20.77 43.32
N ASN A 45 -16.69 21.34 43.62
CA ASN A 45 -17.88 21.39 42.79
C ASN A 45 -17.60 22.26 41.54
N ILE A 46 -16.79 21.75 40.62
CA ILE A 46 -16.59 22.34 39.30
C ILE A 46 -17.91 22.09 38.59
N GLY A 47 -18.71 23.15 38.45
CA GLY A 47 -19.96 23.14 37.68
C GLY A 47 -19.75 22.49 36.30
N PRO A 48 -20.83 22.11 35.59
CA PRO A 48 -20.74 21.28 34.39
C PRO A 48 -19.68 21.85 33.45
N ARG A 49 -18.56 21.11 33.32
CA ARG A 49 -17.43 21.55 32.50
C ARG A 49 -17.96 21.91 31.12
N ARG A 50 -17.54 23.07 30.61
CA ARG A 50 -17.89 23.49 29.25
C ARG A 50 -17.53 22.36 28.29
N ASP A 51 -18.52 21.90 27.54
CA ASP A 51 -18.33 20.91 26.50
C ASP A 51 -17.72 21.60 25.28
N PHE A 52 -16.38 21.65 25.25
CA PHE A 52 -15.63 22.28 24.16
C PHE A 52 -15.94 21.68 22.79
N THR A 53 -16.45 20.44 22.74
CA THR A 53 -16.78 19.78 21.48
C THR A 53 -17.96 20.44 20.75
N ARG A 54 -18.78 21.23 21.47
CA ARG A 54 -19.88 22.01 20.88
C ARG A 54 -19.40 23.22 20.10
N GLU A 55 -18.19 23.69 20.34
CA GLU A 55 -17.64 24.90 19.72
C GLU A 55 -16.75 24.58 18.49
N LEU A 56 -16.31 23.33 18.33
CA LEU A 56 -15.39 22.92 17.26
C LEU A 56 -15.98 23.09 15.85
N SER A 57 -15.24 23.72 14.94
CA SER A 57 -15.65 23.87 13.55
C SER A 57 -15.84 22.49 12.87
N PRO A 58 -16.67 22.40 11.81
CA PRO A 58 -16.85 21.15 11.07
C PRO A 58 -15.55 20.57 10.54
N GLU A 59 -14.61 21.42 10.11
CA GLU A 59 -13.28 21.00 9.62
C GLU A 59 -12.44 20.32 10.72
N ILE A 60 -12.45 20.87 11.94
CA ILE A 60 -11.75 20.27 13.08
C ILE A 60 -12.42 18.95 13.46
N LEU A 61 -13.76 18.89 13.46
CA LEU A 61 -14.49 17.65 13.72
C LEU A 61 -14.15 16.57 12.69
N SER A 62 -14.13 16.90 11.39
CA SER A 62 -13.70 15.96 10.34
C SER A 62 -12.28 15.45 10.56
N ARG A 63 -11.33 16.31 10.95
CA ARG A 63 -9.96 15.86 11.27
C ARG A 63 -9.94 14.89 12.46
N ILE A 64 -10.66 15.22 13.53
CA ILE A 64 -10.77 14.34 14.72
C ILE A 64 -11.37 12.99 14.35
N PHE A 65 -12.47 12.99 13.59
CA PHE A 65 -13.12 11.77 13.13
C PHE A 65 -12.27 10.95 12.16
N GLY A 66 -11.44 11.60 11.36
CA GLY A 66 -10.41 10.93 10.55
C GLY A 66 -9.43 10.13 11.40
N TYR A 67 -9.09 10.58 12.62
CA TYR A 67 -8.26 9.81 13.56
C TYR A 67 -9.01 8.68 14.28
N VAL A 68 -10.35 8.73 14.35
CA VAL A 68 -11.16 7.62 14.88
C VAL A 68 -11.18 6.45 13.90
N CYS A 69 -11.14 6.76 12.60
CA CYS A 69 -11.29 5.79 11.53
C CYS A 69 -10.37 6.13 10.37
N LEU A 70 -9.08 5.78 10.52
CA LEU A 70 -7.99 6.23 9.64
C LEU A 70 -8.21 5.85 8.17
N HIS A 71 -8.75 4.67 7.92
CA HIS A 71 -8.97 4.19 6.55
C HIS A 71 -10.03 5.00 5.78
N THR A 72 -10.84 5.84 6.43
CA THR A 72 -11.75 6.76 5.71
C THR A 72 -11.01 7.89 5.00
N LEU A 73 -9.77 8.18 5.42
CA LEU A 73 -8.89 9.15 4.79
C LEU A 73 -8.07 8.55 3.63
N ASP A 74 -8.14 7.24 3.42
CA ASP A 74 -7.40 6.58 2.34
C ASP A 74 -7.98 6.96 0.97
N ASP A 75 -7.31 7.88 0.30
CA ASP A 75 -7.59 8.34 -1.06
C ASP A 75 -6.76 7.59 -2.12
N THR A 76 -5.97 6.59 -1.71
CA THR A 76 -5.21 5.75 -2.64
C THR A 76 -6.16 4.87 -3.45
N TYR A 77 -5.69 4.41 -4.62
CA TYR A 77 -6.43 3.48 -5.46
C TYR A 77 -6.04 2.02 -5.21
N ASN A 78 -5.53 1.69 -4.03
CA ASN A 78 -5.10 0.34 -3.65
C ASN A 78 -6.29 -0.58 -3.39
N SER A 79 -6.13 -1.88 -3.65
CA SER A 79 -7.20 -2.85 -3.37
C SER A 79 -7.47 -2.97 -1.87
N SER A 80 -8.61 -3.56 -1.50
CA SER A 80 -8.91 -3.83 -0.10
C SER A 80 -7.82 -4.64 0.63
N GLU A 81 -7.08 -5.48 -0.08
CA GLU A 81 -5.97 -6.27 0.46
C GLU A 81 -4.67 -5.45 0.61
N GLU A 82 -4.41 -4.54 -0.33
CA GLU A 82 -3.24 -3.64 -0.32
C GLU A 82 -3.42 -2.47 0.65
N SER A 83 -4.66 -2.07 0.96
CA SER A 83 -4.99 -0.92 1.80
C SER A 83 -5.28 -1.30 3.26
N MET A 84 -4.86 -2.48 3.73
CA MET A 84 -5.06 -2.89 5.11
C MET A 84 -4.20 -2.06 6.07
N THR A 85 -4.77 -1.65 7.21
CA THR A 85 -3.98 -1.03 8.28
C THR A 85 -3.21 -2.10 9.05
N GLU A 86 -1.95 -1.81 9.37
CA GLU A 86 -1.11 -2.70 10.20
C GLU A 86 -1.64 -2.73 11.65
N ASP A 87 -2.10 -1.58 12.14
CA ASP A 87 -2.69 -1.42 13.46
C ASP A 87 -4.22 -1.30 13.38
N GLY A 88 -4.90 -1.94 14.33
CA GLY A 88 -6.32 -1.73 14.58
C GLY A 88 -7.26 -2.68 13.82
N CYS A 89 -8.56 -2.43 14.00
CA CYS A 89 -9.61 -3.23 13.40
C CYS A 89 -10.57 -2.29 12.69
N MET A 90 -10.43 -2.21 11.38
CA MET A 90 -11.14 -1.26 10.53
C MET A 90 -12.67 -1.36 10.65
N LEU A 91 -13.22 -2.56 10.88
CA LEU A 91 -14.66 -2.71 11.18
C LEU A 91 -15.08 -2.14 12.53
N CYS A 92 -14.22 -2.19 13.55
CA CYS A 92 -14.48 -1.55 14.84
C CYS A 92 -14.35 -0.04 14.73
N GLU A 93 -13.31 0.46 14.07
CA GLU A 93 -13.11 1.89 13.80
C GLU A 93 -14.28 2.51 13.02
N MET A 94 -14.75 1.81 11.99
CA MET A 94 -15.91 2.25 11.20
C MET A 94 -17.19 2.26 12.05
N ARG A 95 -17.35 1.29 12.95
CA ARG A 95 -18.46 1.27 13.92
C ARG A 95 -18.37 2.45 14.89
N ASP A 96 -17.17 2.76 15.39
CA ASP A 96 -16.95 3.87 16.32
C ASP A 96 -17.23 5.21 15.63
N LEU A 97 -16.82 5.37 14.37
CA LEU A 97 -17.17 6.55 13.56
C LEU A 97 -18.69 6.65 13.29
N ALA A 98 -19.36 5.53 13.03
CA ALA A 98 -20.82 5.49 12.92
C ALA A 98 -21.50 5.95 14.22
N HIS A 99 -20.98 5.51 15.38
CA HIS A 99 -21.45 6.01 16.67
C HIS A 99 -21.20 7.51 16.85
N CYS A 100 -20.07 8.05 16.40
CA CYS A 100 -19.82 9.51 16.40
C CYS A 100 -20.90 10.27 15.61
N ALA A 101 -21.33 9.76 14.46
CA ALA A 101 -22.38 10.37 13.65
C ALA A 101 -23.74 10.44 14.37
N LEU A 102 -23.97 9.57 15.37
CA LEU A 102 -25.23 9.47 16.12
C LEU A 102 -25.26 10.33 17.40
N VAL A 103 -24.12 10.87 17.86
CA VAL A 103 -24.04 11.62 19.12
C VAL A 103 -24.91 12.88 19.07
N CYS A 104 -24.81 13.68 18.01
CA CYS A 104 -25.64 14.88 17.84
C CYS A 104 -25.73 15.33 16.38
N ARG A 105 -26.71 16.19 16.07
CA ARG A 105 -26.95 16.71 14.71
C ARG A 105 -25.76 17.47 14.10
N ARG A 106 -24.90 18.08 14.93
CA ARG A 106 -23.71 18.82 14.46
C ARG A 106 -22.59 17.87 14.01
N TRP A 107 -22.43 16.75 14.69
CA TRP A 107 -21.40 15.75 14.37
C TRP A 107 -21.80 14.89 13.17
N HIS A 108 -23.11 14.77 12.92
CA HIS A 108 -23.63 13.93 11.84
C HIS A 108 -23.02 14.27 10.47
N PRO A 109 -23.08 15.50 9.90
CA PRO A 109 -22.51 15.76 8.57
C PRO A 109 -21.02 15.40 8.41
N PRO A 110 -20.08 15.88 9.26
CA PRO A 110 -18.66 15.58 9.08
C PRO A 110 -18.33 14.09 9.27
N ALA A 111 -18.98 13.39 10.21
CA ALA A 111 -18.78 11.95 10.39
C ALA A 111 -19.41 11.15 9.24
N HIS A 112 -20.61 11.54 8.81
CA HIS A 112 -21.34 10.90 7.71
C HIS A 112 -20.58 11.04 6.39
N ASP A 113 -19.98 12.19 6.10
CA ASP A 113 -19.20 12.38 4.88
C ASP A 113 -17.99 11.43 4.86
N LEU A 114 -17.27 11.29 5.99
CA LEU A 114 -16.14 10.35 6.10
C LEU A 114 -16.58 8.88 5.96
N LEU A 115 -17.70 8.49 6.57
CA LEU A 115 -18.22 7.11 6.49
C LEU A 115 -18.50 6.64 5.06
N TYR A 116 -18.89 7.56 4.17
CA TYR A 116 -19.35 7.21 2.82
C TYR A 116 -18.42 7.64 1.70
N GLN A 117 -17.41 8.48 1.94
CA GLN A 117 -16.45 8.88 0.90
C GLN A 117 -15.59 7.71 0.42
N ASN A 118 -14.94 7.00 1.34
CA ASN A 118 -14.09 5.86 1.05
C ASN A 118 -14.64 4.61 1.73
N VAL A 119 -15.55 3.92 1.04
CA VAL A 119 -16.29 2.79 1.58
C VAL A 119 -15.44 1.53 1.45
N ARG A 120 -15.31 0.78 2.54
CA ARG A 120 -14.66 -0.53 2.54
C ARG A 120 -15.56 -1.59 3.18
N ILE A 121 -15.61 -2.75 2.55
CA ILE A 121 -16.28 -3.94 3.07
C ILE A 121 -15.20 -4.93 3.46
N ASP A 122 -15.14 -5.30 4.74
CA ASP A 122 -14.24 -6.36 5.20
C ASP A 122 -14.93 -7.72 5.25
N ALA A 123 -14.12 -8.77 5.18
CA ALA A 123 -14.55 -10.12 5.49
C ALA A 123 -14.74 -10.36 6.99
N VAL A 124 -13.80 -9.87 7.82
CA VAL A 124 -13.66 -10.23 9.24
C VAL A 124 -13.24 -9.05 10.10
N HIS A 125 -13.44 -9.15 11.41
CA HIS A 125 -12.77 -8.28 12.37
C HIS A 125 -11.32 -8.71 12.56
N TYR A 126 -10.38 -7.76 12.52
CA TYR A 126 -8.98 -7.96 12.87
C TYR A 126 -8.76 -7.75 14.38
N CYS A 127 -9.63 -8.34 15.21
CA CYS A 127 -9.55 -8.32 16.67
C CYS A 127 -10.34 -9.49 17.30
N ASP A 128 -10.23 -9.67 18.62
CA ASP A 128 -10.86 -10.76 19.37
C ASP A 128 -12.38 -10.88 19.18
N LEU A 129 -13.04 -9.78 18.81
CA LEU A 129 -14.47 -9.76 18.52
C LEU A 129 -14.85 -10.71 17.38
N GLU A 130 -13.95 -10.99 16.43
CA GLU A 130 -14.18 -11.95 15.36
C GLU A 130 -14.42 -13.35 15.89
N TYR A 131 -13.71 -13.76 16.94
CA TYR A 131 -13.90 -15.06 17.58
C TYR A 131 -15.31 -15.17 18.15
N GLU A 132 -15.77 -14.16 18.89
CA GLU A 132 -17.11 -14.16 19.45
C GLU A 132 -18.21 -14.12 18.38
N LEU A 133 -18.04 -13.27 17.36
CA LEU A 133 -19.02 -13.09 16.30
C LEU A 133 -19.09 -14.33 15.39
N SER A 134 -17.96 -14.95 15.07
CA SER A 134 -17.92 -16.19 14.30
C SER A 134 -18.58 -17.35 15.04
N VAL A 135 -18.40 -17.46 16.36
CA VAL A 135 -19.11 -18.44 17.20
C VAL A 135 -20.62 -18.18 17.19
N LYS A 136 -21.06 -16.92 17.28
CA LYS A 136 -22.49 -16.57 17.18
C LYS A 136 -23.07 -16.92 15.81
N ARG A 137 -22.34 -16.69 14.71
CA ARG A 137 -22.76 -17.09 13.36
C ARG A 137 -22.91 -18.61 13.24
N LYS A 138 -21.95 -19.38 13.76
CA LYS A 138 -22.04 -20.84 13.80
C LYS A 138 -23.20 -21.34 14.68
N LYS A 139 -23.42 -20.73 15.85
CA LYS A 139 -24.53 -21.09 16.74
C LYS A 139 -25.89 -20.94 16.04
N ASN A 140 -26.06 -19.89 15.25
CA ASN A 140 -27.29 -19.68 14.50
C ASN A 140 -27.46 -20.72 13.37
N SER A 141 -26.38 -21.14 12.70
CA SER A 141 -26.45 -22.20 11.69
C SER A 141 -26.69 -23.59 12.29
N PHE A 142 -26.34 -23.84 13.55
CA PHE A 142 -26.68 -25.12 14.20
C PHE A 142 -28.19 -25.34 14.40
N LEU A 143 -28.99 -24.27 14.50
CA LEU A 143 -30.44 -24.37 14.57
C LEU A 143 -31.06 -24.69 13.21
N ASP A 144 -30.46 -24.21 12.12
CA ASP A 144 -30.83 -24.50 10.75
C ASP A 144 -29.72 -25.30 10.05
N HIS A 145 -29.67 -26.61 10.29
CA HIS A 145 -28.64 -27.53 9.79
C HIS A 145 -28.51 -27.53 8.24
N ASN A 146 -29.50 -26.99 7.53
CA ASN A 146 -29.54 -26.86 6.06
C ASN A 146 -29.25 -25.43 5.55
N SER A 147 -28.95 -24.47 6.42
CA SER A 147 -28.64 -23.09 6.00
C SER A 147 -27.21 -22.99 5.47
N GLU A 148 -27.05 -22.35 4.30
CA GLU A 148 -25.72 -21.94 3.84
C GLU A 148 -25.08 -21.01 4.88
N PRO A 149 -23.77 -21.14 5.15
CA PRO A 149 -23.07 -20.26 6.08
C PRO A 149 -23.28 -18.80 5.65
N LEU A 150 -23.69 -17.95 6.60
CA LEU A 150 -23.95 -16.54 6.33
C LEU A 150 -22.68 -15.85 5.81
N ASP A 151 -22.70 -15.45 4.54
CA ASP A 151 -21.69 -14.61 3.93
C ASP A 151 -21.84 -13.17 4.45
N ALA A 152 -21.08 -12.86 5.49
CA ALA A 152 -21.09 -11.57 6.14
C ALA A 152 -20.73 -10.41 5.19
N PRO A 153 -19.62 -10.45 4.42
CA PRO A 153 -19.31 -9.38 3.48
C PRO A 153 -20.33 -9.23 2.35
N MET A 154 -20.89 -10.32 1.79
CA MET A 154 -21.96 -10.20 0.78
C MET A 154 -23.24 -9.59 1.35
N THR A 155 -23.56 -9.92 2.60
CA THR A 155 -24.66 -9.27 3.34
C THR A 155 -24.40 -7.77 3.48
N ARG A 156 -23.19 -7.36 3.88
CA ARG A 156 -22.80 -5.93 4.00
C ARG A 156 -22.93 -5.19 2.67
N LEU A 157 -22.46 -5.79 1.57
CA LEU A 157 -22.62 -5.21 0.22
C LEU A 157 -24.10 -5.05 -0.15
N THR A 158 -24.94 -6.03 0.21
CA THR A 158 -26.38 -5.96 -0.04
C THR A 158 -27.03 -4.82 0.73
N LEU A 159 -26.66 -4.64 1.99
CA LEU A 159 -27.18 -3.54 2.82
C LEU A 159 -26.71 -2.19 2.28
N PHE A 160 -25.42 -2.06 1.94
CA PHE A 160 -24.87 -0.86 1.33
C PHE A 160 -25.56 -0.51 0.01
N SER A 161 -25.78 -1.50 -0.85
CA SER A 161 -26.51 -1.35 -2.12
C SER A 161 -27.92 -0.76 -1.93
N ARG A 162 -28.62 -1.18 -0.87
CA ARG A 162 -29.93 -0.62 -0.50
C ARG A 162 -29.80 0.83 -0.04
N THR A 163 -28.86 1.14 0.84
CA THR A 163 -28.62 2.50 1.34
C THR A 163 -28.37 3.49 0.19
N VAL A 164 -27.48 3.16 -0.76
CA VAL A 164 -27.17 4.06 -1.89
C VAL A 164 -28.32 4.18 -2.90
N ARG A 165 -29.17 3.15 -2.99
CA ARG A 165 -30.37 3.16 -3.83
C ARG A 165 -31.48 4.03 -3.24
N GLU A 166 -31.65 4.00 -1.92
CA GLU A 166 -32.63 4.81 -1.20
C GLU A 166 -32.22 6.28 -1.11
N SER A 167 -30.91 6.56 -1.09
CA SER A 167 -30.38 7.91 -0.94
C SER A 167 -29.38 8.27 -2.03
N GLN A 168 -29.85 8.98 -3.05
CA GLN A 168 -29.00 9.54 -4.11
C GLN A 168 -27.90 10.46 -3.55
N ARG A 169 -28.17 11.13 -2.41
CA ARG A 169 -27.17 11.96 -1.74
C ARG A 169 -25.99 11.12 -1.28
N ILE A 170 -26.24 9.95 -0.68
CA ILE A 170 -25.18 9.04 -0.25
C ILE A 170 -24.42 8.52 -1.47
N GLY A 171 -25.12 8.08 -2.53
CA GLY A 171 -24.48 7.62 -3.75
C GLY A 171 -23.51 8.64 -4.39
N LYS A 172 -23.80 9.93 -4.28
CA LYS A 172 -22.92 11.02 -4.74
C LYS A 172 -21.70 11.26 -3.84
N LEU A 173 -21.73 10.84 -2.57
CA LEU A 173 -20.59 11.00 -1.67
C LEU A 173 -19.50 9.96 -1.90
N VAL A 174 -19.87 8.78 -2.42
CA VAL A 174 -18.95 7.66 -2.60
C VAL A 174 -17.93 7.95 -3.70
N LEU A 175 -16.66 7.95 -3.31
CA LEU A 175 -15.49 8.11 -4.18
C LEU A 175 -14.76 6.79 -4.38
N SER A 176 -14.69 5.93 -3.36
CA SER A 176 -14.12 4.58 -3.49
C SER A 176 -15.01 3.51 -2.87
N LEU A 177 -15.01 2.32 -3.48
CA LEU A 177 -15.68 1.12 -2.97
C LEU A 177 -14.73 -0.08 -3.00
N ARG A 178 -14.16 -0.41 -1.84
CA ARG A 178 -13.23 -1.52 -1.63
C ARG A 178 -13.95 -2.74 -1.06
N MET A 179 -13.58 -3.94 -1.51
CA MET A 179 -14.15 -5.19 -1.00
C MET A 179 -13.22 -6.39 -1.21
N PRO A 180 -13.37 -7.48 -0.43
CA PRO A 180 -12.46 -8.60 -0.49
C PRO A 180 -12.65 -9.39 -1.78
N TYR A 181 -11.58 -10.04 -2.24
CA TYR A 181 -11.56 -10.83 -3.47
C TYR A 181 -12.80 -11.73 -3.69
N MET A 182 -13.17 -12.54 -2.70
CA MET A 182 -14.29 -13.49 -2.87
C MET A 182 -15.64 -12.78 -3.06
N THR A 183 -15.86 -11.63 -2.43
CA THR A 183 -17.13 -10.89 -2.50
C THR A 183 -17.32 -10.22 -3.86
N ARG A 184 -16.26 -9.66 -4.44
CA ARG A 184 -16.33 -9.10 -5.81
C ARG A 184 -16.53 -10.19 -6.87
N GLU A 185 -15.92 -11.36 -6.69
CA GLU A 185 -16.11 -12.49 -7.62
C GLU A 185 -17.51 -13.10 -7.54
N ALA A 186 -18.05 -13.34 -6.34
CA ALA A 186 -19.38 -13.91 -6.17
C ALA A 186 -20.51 -12.91 -6.47
N GLY A 187 -20.29 -11.63 -6.14
CA GLY A 187 -21.30 -10.58 -6.14
C GLY A 187 -21.43 -9.75 -7.41
N LYS A 188 -20.96 -10.22 -8.58
CA LYS A 188 -20.86 -9.43 -9.84
C LYS A 188 -22.12 -8.62 -10.19
N LEU A 189 -23.30 -9.25 -10.12
CA LEU A 189 -24.58 -8.60 -10.42
C LEU A 189 -24.95 -7.54 -9.37
N LEU A 190 -24.75 -7.85 -8.09
CA LEU A 190 -25.02 -6.92 -7.00
C LEU A 190 -24.06 -5.71 -7.06
N LEU A 191 -22.80 -5.94 -7.41
CA LEU A 191 -21.82 -4.90 -7.64
C LEU A 191 -22.25 -3.98 -8.78
N ALA A 192 -22.70 -4.54 -9.92
CA ALA A 192 -23.19 -3.75 -11.05
C ALA A 192 -24.40 -2.87 -10.68
N GLN A 193 -25.34 -3.40 -9.89
CA GLN A 193 -26.48 -2.63 -9.37
C GLN A 193 -26.06 -1.54 -8.38
N THR A 194 -25.01 -1.80 -7.61
CA THR A 194 -24.49 -0.84 -6.62
C THR A 194 -23.79 0.31 -7.32
N VAL A 195 -22.85 0.00 -8.22
CA VAL A 195 -22.08 0.97 -9.03
C VAL A 195 -23.00 1.87 -9.87
N LEU A 196 -24.15 1.36 -10.33
CA LEU A 196 -25.16 2.16 -11.04
C LEU A 196 -25.58 3.42 -10.24
N MET A 197 -25.53 3.36 -8.91
CA MET A 197 -25.94 4.45 -8.01
C MET A 197 -24.78 5.38 -7.60
N LEU A 198 -23.56 5.14 -8.08
CA LEU A 198 -22.32 5.83 -7.63
C LEU A 198 -21.71 6.69 -8.76
N PRO A 199 -22.27 7.88 -9.06
CA PRO A 199 -21.83 8.69 -10.19
C PRO A 199 -20.44 9.33 -10.02
N ASN A 200 -19.98 9.52 -8.78
CA ASN A 200 -18.70 10.17 -8.45
C ASN A 200 -17.60 9.15 -8.11
N LEU A 201 -17.82 7.88 -8.44
CA LEU A 201 -16.91 6.79 -8.15
C LEU A 201 -15.60 6.98 -8.93
N ARG A 202 -14.48 7.00 -8.19
CA ARG A 202 -13.11 7.12 -8.70
C ARG A 202 -12.38 5.79 -8.70
N TYR A 203 -12.72 4.93 -7.75
CA TYR A 203 -12.09 3.62 -7.59
C TYR A 203 -13.09 2.57 -7.11
N VAL A 204 -12.93 1.34 -7.59
CA VAL A 204 -13.71 0.18 -7.15
C VAL A 204 -12.91 -1.09 -7.33
N ASP A 205 -13.00 -1.97 -6.34
CA ASP A 205 -12.47 -3.33 -6.45
C ASP A 205 -13.33 -4.16 -7.41
N LEU A 206 -12.77 -4.54 -8.56
CA LEU A 206 -13.48 -5.22 -9.65
C LEU A 206 -13.13 -6.72 -9.71
N PRO A 207 -14.05 -7.58 -10.18
CA PRO A 207 -13.77 -8.98 -10.45
C PRO A 207 -12.71 -9.13 -11.56
N THR A 208 -11.89 -10.16 -11.47
CA THR A 208 -10.83 -10.48 -12.45
C THR A 208 -11.35 -10.56 -13.89
N GLY A 209 -12.51 -11.19 -14.10
CA GLY A 209 -13.15 -11.29 -15.41
C GLY A 209 -13.44 -9.95 -16.08
N PHE A 210 -13.58 -8.87 -15.31
CA PHE A 210 -13.80 -7.50 -15.83
C PHE A 210 -12.66 -7.04 -16.73
N PHE A 211 -11.43 -7.40 -16.35
CA PHE A 211 -10.22 -6.96 -17.03
C PHE A 211 -9.90 -7.81 -18.28
N CYS A 212 -10.54 -8.96 -18.45
CA CYS A 212 -10.34 -9.89 -19.57
C CYS A 212 -11.52 -9.93 -20.55
N ASP A 213 -12.51 -9.04 -20.41
CA ASP A 213 -13.77 -9.05 -21.17
C ASP A 213 -14.60 -10.35 -21.01
N ASP A 214 -14.59 -10.91 -19.81
CA ASP A 214 -15.43 -12.08 -19.49
C ASP A 214 -16.92 -11.72 -19.58
N GLU A 215 -17.71 -12.60 -20.20
CA GLU A 215 -19.14 -12.42 -20.46
C GLU A 215 -19.91 -12.15 -19.17
N SER A 216 -19.53 -12.81 -18.06
CA SER A 216 -20.17 -12.65 -16.75
C SER A 216 -20.05 -11.23 -16.17
N THR A 217 -19.12 -10.41 -16.69
CA THR A 217 -18.85 -9.05 -16.21
C THR A 217 -19.24 -7.95 -17.20
N MET A 218 -19.76 -8.31 -18.38
CA MET A 218 -20.12 -7.34 -19.42
C MET A 218 -21.13 -6.29 -18.95
N ILE A 219 -22.14 -6.70 -18.17
CA ILE A 219 -23.13 -5.77 -17.59
C ILE A 219 -22.43 -4.75 -16.68
N LEU A 220 -21.52 -5.21 -15.81
CA LEU A 220 -20.75 -4.35 -14.91
C LEU A 220 -19.86 -3.37 -15.69
N LYS A 221 -19.22 -3.82 -16.77
CA LYS A 221 -18.38 -2.96 -17.63
C LYS A 221 -19.19 -1.87 -18.31
N GLN A 222 -20.31 -2.24 -18.91
CA GLN A 222 -21.20 -1.27 -19.55
C GLN A 222 -21.80 -0.27 -18.56
N THR A 223 -22.20 -0.71 -17.36
CA THR A 223 -22.75 0.20 -16.34
C THR A 223 -21.69 1.17 -15.84
N MET A 224 -20.45 0.69 -15.61
CA MET A 224 -19.36 1.54 -15.13
C MET A 224 -18.96 2.59 -16.17
N ILE A 225 -18.82 2.20 -17.45
CA ILE A 225 -18.51 3.14 -18.55
C ILE A 225 -19.60 4.21 -18.67
N ALA A 226 -20.88 3.83 -18.50
CA ALA A 226 -22.00 4.74 -18.66
C ALA A 226 -22.27 5.64 -17.44
N ARG A 227 -21.91 5.21 -16.23
CA ARG A 227 -22.30 5.91 -14.98
C ARG A 227 -21.15 6.48 -14.16
N CYS A 228 -19.92 6.00 -14.35
CA CYS A 228 -18.77 6.40 -13.54
C CYS A 228 -17.68 7.04 -14.43
N PRO A 229 -17.87 8.29 -14.88
CA PRO A 229 -16.91 8.95 -15.76
C PRO A 229 -15.60 9.36 -15.06
N ASP A 230 -15.57 9.45 -13.72
CA ASP A 230 -14.39 9.89 -12.96
C ASP A 230 -13.52 8.72 -12.46
N ILE A 231 -13.61 7.53 -13.07
CA ILE A 231 -12.73 6.41 -12.69
C ILE A 231 -11.28 6.73 -13.02
N ARG A 232 -10.41 6.52 -12.03
CA ARG A 232 -9.01 6.96 -12.06
C ARG A 232 -8.00 5.82 -12.16
N ARG A 233 -8.35 4.59 -11.78
CA ARG A 233 -7.52 3.40 -11.95
C ARG A 233 -8.24 2.37 -12.81
N MET A 234 -7.56 1.86 -13.84
CA MET A 234 -8.09 0.82 -14.72
C MET A 234 -7.01 -0.18 -15.11
N ARG A 235 -7.43 -1.41 -15.37
CA ARG A 235 -6.57 -2.49 -15.85
C ARG A 235 -7.17 -3.13 -17.10
N TYR A 236 -6.31 -3.50 -18.04
CA TYR A 236 -6.66 -4.30 -19.21
C TYR A 236 -5.71 -5.50 -19.28
N ALA A 237 -6.29 -6.70 -19.26
CA ALA A 237 -5.55 -7.95 -19.28
C ALA A 237 -5.83 -8.72 -20.58
N ARG A 238 -5.04 -9.76 -20.83
CA ARG A 238 -5.21 -10.67 -21.97
C ARG A 238 -6.67 -11.07 -22.20
N GLY A 239 -7.15 -10.93 -23.45
CA GLY A 239 -8.55 -11.15 -23.83
C GLY A 239 -9.36 -9.87 -23.97
N SER A 240 -8.91 -8.75 -23.38
CA SER A 240 -9.59 -7.45 -23.47
C SER A 240 -9.13 -6.54 -24.61
N GLU A 241 -8.37 -7.07 -25.56
CA GLU A 241 -7.78 -6.30 -26.67
C GLU A 241 -8.84 -5.59 -27.51
N LYS A 242 -10.03 -6.20 -27.63
CA LYS A 242 -11.17 -5.62 -28.36
C LYS A 242 -11.71 -4.37 -27.67
N THR A 243 -12.02 -4.43 -26.37
CA THR A 243 -12.51 -3.25 -25.67
C THR A 243 -11.43 -2.21 -25.46
N PHE A 244 -10.17 -2.61 -25.31
CA PHE A 244 -9.03 -1.70 -25.26
C PHE A 244 -8.87 -0.92 -26.57
N SER A 245 -8.90 -1.61 -27.72
CA SER A 245 -8.82 -0.98 -29.05
C SER A 245 -10.05 -0.10 -29.34
N ALA A 246 -11.22 -0.49 -28.84
CA ALA A 246 -12.47 0.26 -29.02
C ALA A 246 -12.46 1.63 -28.33
N ILE A 247 -11.57 1.88 -27.35
CA ILE A 247 -11.40 3.22 -26.73
C ILE A 247 -11.07 4.27 -27.80
N GLN A 248 -10.44 3.86 -28.91
CA GLN A 248 -10.03 4.73 -30.01
C GLN A 248 -11.12 5.01 -31.04
N GLN A 249 -12.25 4.30 -30.99
CA GLN A 249 -13.36 4.54 -31.90
C GLN A 249 -14.11 5.81 -31.46
N GLU A 250 -13.45 6.96 -31.60
CA GLU A 250 -14.17 8.17 -31.97
C GLU A 250 -14.58 7.93 -33.43
N ASP A 251 -15.83 7.51 -33.66
CA ASP A 251 -16.37 7.29 -35.01
C ASP A 251 -15.89 8.40 -35.96
N GLU A 252 -15.01 8.08 -36.91
CA GLU A 252 -14.65 8.92 -38.08
C GLU A 252 -15.85 9.00 -39.05
N LEU A 253 -17.07 9.20 -38.53
CA LEU A 253 -18.28 9.40 -39.32
C LEU A 253 -18.42 10.90 -39.69
N SER A 254 -17.39 11.46 -40.31
CA SER A 254 -17.48 12.71 -41.06
C SER A 254 -16.32 12.85 -42.03
N ASN A 255 -16.43 12.30 -43.25
CA ASN A 255 -16.21 13.07 -44.49
C ASN A 255 -16.26 12.29 -45.81
N VAL A 256 -16.43 10.97 -45.85
CA VAL A 256 -16.44 10.26 -47.16
C VAL A 256 -17.86 9.97 -47.68
N ASP A 257 -18.82 9.64 -46.81
CA ASP A 257 -20.18 9.26 -47.28
C ASP A 257 -21.11 10.43 -47.59
N GLN A 258 -20.68 11.69 -47.38
CA GLN A 258 -21.48 12.86 -47.77
C GLN A 258 -21.56 13.03 -49.30
N PHE A 259 -20.72 12.34 -50.07
CA PHE A 259 -20.69 12.47 -51.53
C PHE A 259 -21.55 11.46 -52.31
N ILE A 260 -21.92 10.30 -51.74
CA ILE A 260 -22.50 9.20 -52.55
C ILE A 260 -23.98 8.93 -52.24
N TYR A 261 -24.46 9.11 -51.01
CA TYR A 261 -25.85 8.77 -50.66
C TYR A 261 -26.70 10.01 -50.38
N GLY A 262 -27.49 10.38 -51.39
CA GLY A 262 -28.52 11.40 -51.30
C GLY A 262 -29.54 11.09 -50.20
N TRP A 263 -29.73 12.06 -49.30
CA TRP A 263 -30.97 12.46 -48.61
C TRP A 263 -31.94 11.41 -48.04
N GLN A 264 -31.54 10.15 -47.80
CA GLN A 264 -32.43 9.14 -47.19
C GLN A 264 -31.90 8.45 -45.92
N GLN A 265 -30.79 8.92 -45.34
CA GLN A 265 -30.39 8.57 -43.96
C GLN A 265 -30.19 9.83 -43.10
N ARG A 266 -31.18 10.71 -43.07
CA ARG A 266 -31.31 11.71 -42.01
C ARG A 266 -32.17 11.10 -40.91
N HIS A 267 -31.75 11.25 -39.65
CA HIS A 267 -32.43 10.86 -38.40
C HIS A 267 -32.08 9.51 -37.75
N LYS A 268 -30.85 9.00 -37.92
CA LYS A 268 -30.23 8.29 -36.78
C LYS A 268 -29.50 9.34 -35.96
N PRO A 269 -29.90 9.64 -34.71
CA PRO A 269 -29.11 10.56 -33.89
C PRO A 269 -27.69 10.01 -33.78
N PRO A 270 -26.65 10.85 -33.86
CA PRO A 270 -25.28 10.40 -33.65
C PRO A 270 -25.24 9.70 -32.29
N ARG A 271 -24.66 8.49 -32.24
CA ARG A 271 -24.48 7.79 -30.97
C ARG A 271 -23.71 8.75 -30.05
N PRO A 272 -24.17 9.01 -28.81
CA PRO A 272 -23.38 9.81 -27.89
C PRO A 272 -22.03 9.13 -27.71
N GLN A 273 -20.95 9.79 -28.15
CA GLN A 273 -19.59 9.31 -27.98
C GLN A 273 -19.24 9.40 -26.48
N ILE A 274 -19.40 8.29 -25.77
CA ILE A 274 -19.02 8.21 -24.37
C ILE A 274 -17.49 8.10 -24.33
N LYS A 275 -16.82 9.20 -23.95
CA LYS A 275 -15.38 9.15 -23.66
C LYS A 275 -15.16 8.20 -22.50
N VAL A 276 -14.41 7.14 -22.77
CA VAL A 276 -14.10 6.10 -21.79
C VAL A 276 -12.98 6.61 -20.88
N TRP A 277 -13.24 6.68 -19.57
CA TRP A 277 -12.30 7.08 -18.51
C TRP A 277 -11.53 8.41 -18.75
N PRO A 278 -12.22 9.56 -18.92
CA PRO A 278 -11.58 10.84 -19.25
C PRO A 278 -10.57 11.33 -18.19
N ASN A 279 -10.67 10.88 -16.94
CA ASN A 279 -9.82 11.30 -15.82
C ASN A 279 -8.93 10.15 -15.30
N LEU A 280 -8.57 9.20 -16.18
CA LEU A 280 -7.70 8.09 -15.79
C LEU A 280 -6.31 8.60 -15.37
N GLU A 281 -5.87 8.20 -14.17
CA GLU A 281 -4.56 8.54 -13.58
C GLU A 281 -3.62 7.32 -13.61
N VAL A 282 -4.16 6.11 -13.37
CA VAL A 282 -3.42 4.85 -13.28
C VAL A 282 -3.94 3.85 -14.32
N LEU A 283 -3.06 3.38 -15.19
CA LEU A 283 -3.36 2.35 -16.19
C LEU A 283 -2.43 1.15 -16.05
N GLU A 284 -3.01 -0.04 -15.97
CA GLU A 284 -2.27 -1.31 -15.97
C GLU A 284 -2.60 -2.13 -17.21
N LEU A 285 -1.57 -2.56 -17.96
CA LEU A 285 -1.70 -3.41 -19.14
C LEU A 285 -0.95 -4.71 -18.88
N CYS A 286 -1.63 -5.85 -18.99
CA CYS A 286 -1.11 -7.15 -18.60
C CYS A 286 -1.35 -8.20 -19.70
N GLY A 287 -0.29 -8.67 -20.36
CA GLY A 287 -0.40 -9.77 -21.35
C GLY A 287 -1.21 -9.44 -22.61
N LEU A 288 -1.33 -8.16 -22.98
CA LEU A 288 -2.08 -7.72 -24.16
C LEU A 288 -1.30 -7.96 -25.45
N ASN A 289 -1.94 -8.60 -26.43
CA ASN A 289 -1.41 -8.64 -27.80
C ASN A 289 -2.01 -7.49 -28.62
N THR A 290 -1.37 -6.32 -28.57
CA THR A 290 -1.81 -5.12 -29.30
C THR A 290 -0.65 -4.51 -30.08
N SER A 291 -0.95 -3.99 -31.27
CA SER A 291 0.05 -3.26 -32.06
C SER A 291 0.43 -1.94 -31.38
N ILE A 292 1.68 -1.52 -31.59
CA ILE A 292 2.23 -0.29 -31.01
C ILE A 292 1.42 0.95 -31.42
N ASP A 293 0.88 0.96 -32.65
CA ASP A 293 0.01 2.03 -33.16
C ASP A 293 -1.26 2.20 -32.31
N VAL A 294 -1.94 1.08 -32.02
CA VAL A 294 -3.17 1.07 -31.22
C VAL A 294 -2.84 1.48 -29.79
N LEU A 295 -1.78 0.89 -29.21
CA LEU A 295 -1.34 1.21 -27.86
C LEU A 295 -1.09 2.71 -27.71
N ARG A 296 -0.27 3.33 -28.56
CA ARG A 296 0.04 4.77 -28.47
C ARG A 296 -1.19 5.64 -28.67
N ARG A 297 -2.10 5.26 -29.57
CA ARG A 297 -3.35 5.99 -29.74
C ARG A 297 -4.20 5.92 -28.47
N VAL A 298 -4.31 4.75 -27.84
CA VAL A 298 -5.00 4.57 -26.56
C VAL A 298 -4.37 5.37 -25.44
N LEU A 299 -3.04 5.35 -25.31
CA LEU A 299 -2.38 6.16 -24.30
C LEU A 299 -2.61 7.67 -24.53
N SER A 300 -2.71 8.12 -25.79
CA SER A 300 -3.01 9.53 -26.11
C SER A 300 -4.43 9.98 -25.71
N HIS A 301 -5.36 9.04 -25.49
CA HIS A 301 -6.72 9.32 -25.00
C HIS A 301 -6.79 9.65 -23.50
N PHE A 302 -5.71 9.43 -22.72
CA PHE A 302 -5.68 9.66 -21.27
C PHE A 302 -4.77 10.85 -20.91
N PRO A 303 -5.27 12.10 -20.96
CA PRO A 303 -4.44 13.29 -20.74
C PRO A 303 -3.98 13.48 -19.28
N ARG A 304 -4.58 12.77 -18.32
CA ARG A 304 -4.27 12.86 -16.89
C ARG A 304 -3.49 11.65 -16.36
N MET A 305 -3.09 10.73 -17.23
CA MET A 305 -2.41 9.51 -16.83
C MET A 305 -1.01 9.85 -16.29
N THR A 306 -0.76 9.49 -15.04
CA THR A 306 0.54 9.67 -14.37
C THR A 306 1.27 8.36 -14.17
N ASP A 307 0.52 7.26 -14.02
CA ASP A 307 1.06 5.96 -13.64
C ASP A 307 0.70 4.93 -14.71
N LEU A 308 1.73 4.33 -15.32
CA LEU A 308 1.59 3.29 -16.33
C LEU A 308 2.35 2.04 -15.90
N LYS A 309 1.64 0.93 -15.79
CA LYS A 309 2.21 -0.39 -15.54
C LYS A 309 2.04 -1.28 -16.77
N LEU A 310 3.15 -1.79 -17.28
CA LEU A 310 3.22 -2.73 -18.38
C LEU A 310 3.75 -4.07 -17.86
N GLU A 311 2.96 -5.13 -17.99
CA GLU A 311 3.23 -6.45 -17.44
C GLU A 311 3.05 -7.53 -18.52
N ASP A 312 4.00 -8.46 -18.63
CA ASP A 312 3.96 -9.60 -19.57
C ASP A 312 3.71 -9.18 -21.04
N LEU A 313 4.34 -8.08 -21.48
CA LEU A 313 4.25 -7.61 -22.87
C LEU A 313 5.49 -8.03 -23.65
N SER A 314 5.62 -9.33 -23.92
CA SER A 314 6.80 -9.91 -24.60
C SER A 314 6.93 -9.47 -26.06
N GLU A 315 5.82 -9.20 -26.75
CA GLU A 315 5.79 -8.71 -28.14
C GLU A 315 6.10 -7.21 -28.26
N LEU A 316 6.31 -6.51 -27.13
CA LEU A 316 6.55 -5.07 -27.15
C LEU A 316 7.99 -4.76 -27.58
N GLU A 317 8.14 -4.18 -28.77
CA GLU A 317 9.44 -3.81 -29.32
C GLU A 317 10.00 -2.51 -28.72
N SER A 318 11.31 -2.30 -28.88
CA SER A 318 12.02 -1.07 -28.48
C SER A 318 11.50 0.23 -29.13
N LEU A 319 10.61 0.14 -30.12
CA LEU A 319 10.02 1.29 -30.82
C LEU A 319 8.86 1.95 -30.06
N ILE A 320 8.40 1.40 -28.93
CA ILE A 320 7.30 1.97 -28.15
C ILE A 320 7.53 3.45 -27.76
N PHE A 321 8.78 3.90 -27.60
CA PHE A 321 9.11 5.28 -27.24
C PHE A 321 9.71 6.12 -28.38
N LYS A 322 10.02 5.53 -29.54
CA LYS A 322 10.59 6.25 -30.68
C LYS A 322 9.60 7.23 -31.30
N ASP A 323 9.92 8.51 -31.29
CA ASP A 323 9.09 9.50 -31.98
C ASP A 323 9.11 9.25 -33.50
N SER A 324 7.97 8.84 -34.04
CA SER A 324 7.78 8.56 -35.46
C SER A 324 6.55 9.34 -35.94
N PRO A 325 6.60 9.97 -37.13
CA PRO A 325 5.51 10.84 -37.60
C PRO A 325 4.19 10.08 -37.85
N SER A 326 4.25 8.76 -38.03
CA SER A 326 3.08 7.88 -38.17
C SER A 326 2.44 7.49 -36.84
N LEU A 327 3.13 7.71 -35.72
CA LEU A 327 2.71 7.27 -34.39
C LEU A 327 2.25 8.47 -33.56
N CYS A 328 1.22 8.28 -32.74
CA CYS A 328 0.90 9.25 -31.70
C CYS A 328 2.09 9.40 -30.73
N PRO A 329 2.35 10.60 -30.22
CA PRO A 329 3.41 10.82 -29.25
C PRO A 329 3.09 10.06 -27.96
N PHE A 330 4.13 9.49 -27.34
CA PHE A 330 3.97 8.80 -26.07
C PHE A 330 3.75 9.83 -24.94
N PRO A 331 2.68 9.71 -24.12
CA PRO A 331 2.36 10.70 -23.10
C PRO A 331 3.41 10.74 -21.98
N PRO A 332 3.59 11.89 -21.29
CA PRO A 332 4.52 12.02 -20.18
C PRO A 332 4.01 11.26 -18.94
N ILE A 333 4.80 10.30 -18.46
CA ILE A 333 4.45 9.44 -17.31
C ILE A 333 5.35 9.76 -16.11
N GLU A 334 4.76 9.85 -14.92
CA GLU A 334 5.47 10.07 -13.66
C GLU A 334 5.96 8.75 -13.04
N ARG A 335 5.13 7.70 -13.04
CA ARG A 335 5.48 6.36 -12.57
C ARG A 335 5.35 5.35 -13.69
N LEU A 336 6.49 4.80 -14.12
CA LEU A 336 6.54 3.74 -15.12
C LEU A 336 6.98 2.43 -14.48
N THR A 337 6.15 1.40 -14.59
CA THR A 337 6.46 0.05 -14.09
C THR A 337 6.50 -0.91 -15.27
N LEU A 338 7.63 -1.59 -15.44
CA LEU A 338 7.86 -2.59 -16.48
C LEU A 338 8.14 -3.94 -15.83
N HIS A 339 7.30 -4.93 -16.11
CA HIS A 339 7.40 -6.29 -15.57
C HIS A 339 7.33 -7.32 -16.68
N ASP A 340 8.31 -8.21 -16.76
CA ASP A 340 8.41 -9.25 -17.80
C ASP A 340 8.31 -8.67 -19.23
N THR A 341 9.04 -7.58 -19.49
CA THR A 341 9.09 -6.91 -20.81
C THR A 341 10.50 -7.01 -21.40
N PRO A 342 10.92 -8.17 -21.94
CA PRO A 342 12.27 -8.37 -22.45
C PRO A 342 12.57 -7.55 -23.72
N GLY A 343 11.56 -7.17 -24.51
CA GLY A 343 11.75 -6.38 -25.73
C GLY A 343 12.13 -4.91 -25.49
N ILE A 344 11.92 -4.39 -24.28
CA ILE A 344 12.30 -3.03 -23.90
C ILE A 344 13.75 -3.04 -23.43
N THR A 345 14.62 -2.40 -24.21
CA THR A 345 16.05 -2.22 -23.91
C THR A 345 16.36 -0.78 -23.51
N TYR A 346 17.58 -0.51 -23.02
CA TYR A 346 18.01 0.84 -22.61
C TYR A 346 17.91 1.87 -23.76
N ARG A 347 17.97 1.43 -25.03
CA ARG A 347 17.83 2.30 -26.21
C ARG A 347 16.44 2.92 -26.29
N ALA A 348 15.40 2.17 -25.92
CA ALA A 348 14.04 2.68 -25.88
C ALA A 348 13.93 3.86 -24.90
N PHE A 349 14.67 3.82 -23.78
CA PHE A 349 14.70 4.95 -22.84
C PHE A 349 15.46 6.17 -23.39
N ILE A 350 16.50 5.97 -24.21
CA ILE A 350 17.16 7.10 -24.91
C ILE A 350 16.15 7.82 -25.80
N ASP A 351 15.33 7.06 -26.53
CA ASP A 351 14.24 7.61 -27.34
C ASP A 351 13.17 8.29 -26.46
N TYR A 352 12.77 7.67 -25.34
CA TYR A 352 11.83 8.26 -24.38
C TYR A 352 12.31 9.62 -23.85
N PHE A 353 13.60 9.74 -23.54
CA PHE A 353 14.21 10.97 -23.02
C PHE A 353 14.53 12.01 -24.09
N SER A 354 14.43 11.67 -25.38
CA SER A 354 14.57 12.64 -26.47
C SER A 354 13.48 13.71 -26.42
N THR A 355 12.28 13.35 -25.94
CA THR A 355 11.20 14.30 -25.64
C THR A 355 11.39 14.90 -24.24
N ASN A 356 11.60 16.21 -24.18
CA ASN A 356 11.90 16.92 -22.93
C ASN A 356 10.79 16.81 -21.87
N ASN A 357 9.53 16.77 -22.29
CA ASN A 357 8.39 16.63 -21.37
C ASN A 357 8.44 15.28 -20.64
N ASN A 358 8.72 14.20 -21.37
CA ASN A 358 8.83 12.84 -20.83
C ASN A 358 10.03 12.72 -19.89
N ARG A 359 11.15 13.35 -20.28
CA ARG A 359 12.37 13.45 -19.46
C ARG A 359 12.12 14.10 -18.09
N HIS A 360 11.30 15.15 -18.04
CA HIS A 360 11.01 15.88 -16.79
C HIS A 360 9.80 15.34 -16.01
N ALA A 361 9.03 14.41 -16.58
CA ALA A 361 7.87 13.81 -15.92
C ALA A 361 8.27 12.62 -15.03
N LEU A 362 9.19 11.77 -15.49
CA LEU A 362 9.52 10.50 -14.82
C LEU A 362 10.14 10.72 -13.42
N LYS A 363 9.45 10.23 -12.39
CA LYS A 363 9.85 10.27 -10.97
C LYS A 363 10.09 8.88 -10.40
N HIS A 364 9.31 7.89 -10.82
CA HIS A 364 9.35 6.53 -10.29
C HIS A 364 9.51 5.54 -11.44
N LEU A 365 10.56 4.73 -11.42
CA LEU A 365 10.79 3.69 -12.42
C LEU A 365 10.98 2.35 -11.75
N THR A 366 10.19 1.35 -12.16
CA THR A 366 10.33 -0.04 -11.70
C THR A 366 10.62 -0.92 -12.89
N LEU A 367 11.71 -1.68 -12.84
CA LEU A 367 12.19 -2.59 -13.88
C LEU A 367 12.30 -3.99 -13.28
N SER A 368 11.46 -4.90 -13.75
CA SER A 368 11.44 -6.29 -13.32
C SER A 368 11.51 -7.21 -14.53
N ASN A 369 12.56 -8.03 -14.61
CA ASN A 369 12.81 -8.95 -15.73
C ASN A 369 12.65 -8.27 -17.11
N THR A 370 13.42 -7.20 -17.31
CA THR A 370 13.40 -6.41 -18.56
C THR A 370 14.62 -6.71 -19.43
N GLY A 371 14.64 -6.23 -20.68
CA GLY A 371 15.80 -6.33 -21.56
C GLY A 371 16.95 -5.37 -21.23
N ILE A 372 16.90 -4.71 -20.05
CA ILE A 372 17.87 -3.70 -19.63
C ILE A 372 18.91 -4.37 -18.74
N PRO A 373 20.16 -4.57 -19.21
CA PRO A 373 21.21 -5.08 -18.34
C PRO A 373 21.51 -4.04 -17.25
N PRO A 374 21.74 -4.45 -15.99
CA PRO A 374 21.98 -3.48 -14.91
C PRO A 374 23.20 -2.59 -15.12
N GLY A 375 24.19 -3.05 -15.89
CA GLY A 375 25.35 -2.25 -16.30
C GLY A 375 24.99 -1.02 -17.14
N SER A 376 23.86 -1.03 -17.86
CA SER A 376 23.40 0.07 -18.73
C SER A 376 22.50 1.07 -18.02
N LEU A 377 22.21 0.91 -16.73
CA LEU A 377 21.34 1.82 -15.97
C LEU A 377 21.89 3.25 -15.90
N HIS A 378 23.21 3.43 -16.05
CA HIS A 378 23.83 4.76 -16.09
C HIS A 378 23.23 5.63 -17.22
N HIS A 379 22.87 5.05 -18.36
CA HIS A 379 22.21 5.78 -19.45
C HIS A 379 20.84 6.34 -19.06
N ILE A 380 20.11 5.62 -18.20
CA ILE A 380 18.80 6.06 -17.72
C ILE A 380 18.98 7.15 -16.67
N LEU A 381 19.84 6.90 -15.67
CA LEU A 381 20.08 7.80 -14.55
C LEU A 381 20.65 9.17 -14.97
N GLU A 382 21.58 9.19 -15.93
CA GLU A 382 22.16 10.43 -16.45
C GLU A 382 21.12 11.30 -17.17
N ASN A 383 20.17 10.66 -17.85
CA ASN A 383 19.13 11.35 -18.61
C ASN A 383 17.88 11.65 -17.78
N SER A 384 17.75 11.18 -16.55
CA SER A 384 16.56 11.37 -15.72
C SER A 384 16.78 12.38 -14.57
N PRO A 385 16.49 13.69 -14.78
CA PRO A 385 16.78 14.74 -13.79
C PRO A 385 15.84 14.77 -12.58
N ARG A 386 14.70 14.08 -12.63
CA ARG A 386 13.67 14.08 -11.57
C ARG A 386 13.38 12.68 -11.01
N LEU A 387 14.13 11.67 -11.42
CA LEU A 387 13.92 10.31 -10.93
C LEU A 387 14.25 10.25 -9.44
N GLN A 388 13.26 9.95 -8.61
CA GLN A 388 13.36 9.86 -7.15
C GLN A 388 13.43 8.42 -6.67
N SER A 389 12.73 7.50 -7.32
CA SER A 389 12.83 6.08 -7.00
C SER A 389 13.14 5.24 -8.24
N LEU A 390 14.10 4.34 -8.09
CA LEU A 390 14.41 3.31 -9.08
C LEU A 390 14.34 1.95 -8.40
N SER A 391 13.53 1.04 -8.93
CA SER A 391 13.51 -0.36 -8.54
C SER A 391 13.95 -1.24 -9.70
N VAL A 392 14.88 -2.15 -9.43
CA VAL A 392 15.47 -3.06 -10.41
C VAL A 392 15.50 -4.46 -9.81
N THR A 393 14.77 -5.38 -10.44
CA THR A 393 14.76 -6.81 -10.12
C THR A 393 15.07 -7.59 -11.38
N GLN A 394 16.29 -8.10 -11.51
CA GLN A 394 16.74 -8.73 -12.75
C GLN A 394 17.39 -10.09 -12.50
N TYR A 395 17.13 -11.05 -13.39
CA TYR A 395 17.86 -12.30 -13.48
C TYR A 395 18.94 -12.21 -14.57
N ILE A 396 20.17 -12.61 -14.24
CA ILE A 396 21.34 -12.48 -15.12
C ILE A 396 22.03 -13.84 -15.30
N SER A 397 22.28 -14.19 -16.56
CA SER A 397 23.08 -15.37 -16.92
C SER A 397 24.57 -15.04 -17.09
N ASP A 398 24.88 -13.86 -17.63
CA ASP A 398 26.23 -13.49 -18.06
C ASP A 398 27.07 -12.84 -16.96
N ALA A 399 28.39 -13.02 -17.05
CA ALA A 399 29.33 -12.34 -16.17
C ALA A 399 29.41 -10.85 -16.50
N PHE A 400 29.51 -10.01 -15.47
CA PHE A 400 29.68 -8.56 -15.65
C PHE A 400 31.13 -8.22 -15.96
N VAL A 401 31.38 -7.53 -17.07
CA VAL A 401 32.67 -6.96 -17.42
C VAL A 401 32.62 -5.46 -17.14
N GLN A 402 33.33 -5.00 -16.11
CA GLN A 402 33.30 -3.60 -15.67
C GLN A 402 34.12 -2.66 -16.58
N ASP A 403 34.88 -3.18 -17.54
CA ASP A 403 35.81 -2.39 -18.34
C ASP A 403 35.09 -1.24 -19.07
N ASN A 404 35.44 0.00 -18.70
CA ASN A 404 34.92 1.26 -19.25
C ASN A 404 33.44 1.59 -18.97
N VAL A 405 32.79 0.98 -17.98
CA VAL A 405 31.41 1.34 -17.60
C VAL A 405 31.43 2.54 -16.63
N PRO A 406 30.80 3.69 -16.96
CA PRO A 406 30.68 4.83 -16.05
C PRO A 406 29.94 4.45 -14.75
N PRO A 407 30.25 5.08 -13.61
CA PRO A 407 29.50 4.83 -12.37
C PRO A 407 28.05 5.30 -12.50
N LEU A 408 27.14 4.69 -11.74
CA LEU A 408 25.74 5.12 -11.65
C LEU A 408 25.68 6.53 -11.06
N ALA A 409 25.29 7.52 -11.86
CA ALA A 409 25.25 8.92 -11.45
C ALA A 409 23.83 9.49 -11.53
N SER A 410 23.32 10.01 -10.42
CA SER A 410 22.03 10.69 -10.35
C SER A 410 21.99 11.68 -9.20
N ARG A 411 21.52 12.90 -9.47
CA ARG A 411 21.38 13.97 -8.46
C ARG A 411 20.02 13.99 -7.78
N SER A 412 19.04 13.24 -8.28
CA SER A 412 17.65 13.27 -7.80
C SER A 412 17.21 11.98 -7.11
N LEU A 413 17.93 10.88 -7.34
CA LEU A 413 17.56 9.57 -6.84
C LEU A 413 17.66 9.51 -5.31
N ARG A 414 16.55 9.14 -4.66
CA ARG A 414 16.40 9.03 -3.20
C ARG A 414 16.22 7.59 -2.72
N LEU A 415 15.53 6.77 -3.51
CA LEU A 415 15.30 5.37 -3.20
C LEU A 415 15.84 4.51 -4.36
N LEU A 416 16.69 3.55 -4.04
CA LEU A 416 17.19 2.57 -4.99
C LEU A 416 16.92 1.17 -4.45
N HIS A 417 16.08 0.42 -5.16
CA HIS A 417 15.90 -1.01 -4.94
C HIS A 417 16.66 -1.75 -6.02
N TYR A 418 17.68 -2.50 -5.64
CA TYR A 418 18.62 -3.13 -6.56
C TYR A 418 18.81 -4.61 -6.20
N GLU A 419 17.95 -5.43 -6.78
CA GLU A 419 17.97 -6.89 -6.61
C GLU A 419 18.46 -7.57 -7.88
N ILE A 420 19.65 -8.14 -7.80
CA ILE A 420 20.21 -8.95 -8.86
C ILE A 420 20.26 -10.39 -8.42
N THR A 421 19.66 -11.24 -9.26
CA THR A 421 19.73 -12.69 -9.15
C THR A 421 20.51 -13.23 -10.33
N ALA A 422 21.35 -14.24 -10.09
CA ALA A 422 22.14 -14.85 -11.15
C ALA A 422 22.28 -16.34 -10.90
N LYS A 423 22.64 -17.09 -11.96
CA LYS A 423 22.91 -18.53 -11.85
C LYS A 423 24.10 -18.85 -10.92
N SER A 424 25.09 -17.96 -10.87
CA SER A 424 26.24 -18.03 -9.98
C SER A 424 26.27 -16.79 -9.09
N GLU A 425 26.44 -16.97 -7.78
CA GLU A 425 26.57 -15.87 -6.81
C GLU A 425 27.73 -14.93 -7.18
N ASN A 426 28.79 -15.46 -7.79
CA ASN A 426 29.91 -14.66 -8.28
C ASN A 426 29.48 -13.61 -9.31
N HIS A 427 28.54 -13.92 -10.20
CA HIS A 427 28.10 -12.97 -11.22
C HIS A 427 27.36 -11.81 -10.58
N ALA A 428 26.46 -12.09 -9.61
CA ALA A 428 25.75 -11.06 -8.85
C ALA A 428 26.71 -10.16 -8.06
N ALA A 429 27.74 -10.75 -7.42
CA ALA A 429 28.74 -10.01 -6.65
C ALA A 429 29.46 -8.91 -7.46
N HIS A 430 29.72 -9.13 -8.76
CA HIS A 430 30.35 -8.10 -9.60
C HIS A 430 29.45 -6.88 -9.81
N TYR A 431 28.13 -7.06 -9.91
CA TYR A 431 27.20 -5.94 -10.02
C TYR A 431 27.07 -5.15 -8.71
N TYR A 432 27.07 -5.83 -7.57
CA TYR A 432 27.09 -5.16 -6.26
C TYR A 432 28.41 -4.42 -6.03
N LYS A 433 29.54 -4.95 -6.49
CA LYS A 433 30.82 -4.24 -6.51
C LYS A 433 30.78 -2.97 -7.37
N TYR A 434 30.14 -3.03 -8.54
CA TYR A 434 29.92 -1.86 -9.39
C TYR A 434 29.05 -0.80 -8.71
N LEU A 435 27.94 -1.21 -8.08
CA LEU A 435 27.09 -0.33 -7.28
C LEU A 435 27.89 0.34 -6.14
N MET A 436 28.67 -0.45 -5.38
CA MET A 436 29.52 0.05 -4.31
C MET A 436 30.55 1.07 -4.82
N SER A 437 31.19 0.81 -5.97
CA SER A 437 32.12 1.77 -6.58
C SER A 437 31.45 3.08 -6.99
N SER A 438 30.18 3.04 -7.39
CA SER A 438 29.38 4.23 -7.71
C SER A 438 29.05 5.04 -6.45
N LEU A 439 28.66 4.37 -5.36
CA LEU A 439 28.42 5.01 -4.07
C LEU A 439 29.67 5.71 -3.53
N LEU A 440 30.82 5.03 -3.57
CA LEU A 440 32.12 5.57 -3.12
C LEU A 440 32.70 6.63 -4.07
N ALA A 441 32.21 6.73 -5.31
CA ALA A 441 32.55 7.86 -6.19
C ALA A 441 31.77 9.14 -5.81
N GLY A 442 30.74 9.02 -4.96
CA GLY A 442 29.84 10.12 -4.60
C GLY A 442 28.91 10.53 -5.73
N SER A 443 28.62 9.63 -6.68
CA SER A 443 27.78 9.92 -7.85
C SER A 443 26.28 9.85 -7.57
N LEU A 444 25.88 9.39 -6.39
CA LEU A 444 24.48 9.33 -5.91
C LEU A 444 24.28 10.19 -4.64
N PRO A 445 24.45 11.52 -4.71
CA PRO A 445 24.44 12.42 -3.55
C PRO A 445 23.07 12.69 -2.90
N SER A 446 21.99 12.05 -3.36
CA SER A 446 20.65 12.25 -2.77
C SER A 446 19.96 10.95 -2.38
N LEU A 447 20.66 9.82 -2.52
CA LEU A 447 20.19 8.49 -2.15
C LEU A 447 20.07 8.32 -0.63
N LEU A 448 18.83 8.20 -0.15
CA LEU A 448 18.49 8.01 1.26
C LEU A 448 18.35 6.52 1.59
N ASP A 449 17.63 5.76 0.76
CA ASP A 449 17.28 4.37 1.04
C ASP A 449 17.78 3.45 -0.09
N LEU A 450 18.54 2.42 0.30
CA LEU A 450 19.13 1.45 -0.60
C LEU A 450 18.72 0.02 -0.20
N TYR A 451 18.01 -0.68 -1.07
CA TYR A 451 17.66 -2.09 -0.89
C TYR A 451 18.53 -2.96 -1.79
N VAL A 452 19.21 -3.94 -1.22
CA VAL A 452 20.18 -4.81 -1.90
C VAL A 452 20.01 -6.26 -1.47
N ARG A 453 20.01 -7.20 -2.43
CA ARG A 453 19.97 -8.64 -2.15
C ARG A 453 21.39 -9.23 -2.02
N ASP A 454 22.15 -8.72 -1.07
CA ASP A 454 23.46 -9.23 -0.65
C ASP A 454 23.66 -8.92 0.84
N ALA A 455 23.74 -9.97 1.66
CA ALA A 455 23.91 -9.86 3.10
C ALA A 455 25.26 -9.26 3.51
N SER A 456 26.30 -9.46 2.68
CA SER A 456 27.66 -8.97 2.94
C SER A 456 27.90 -7.54 2.45
N PHE A 457 26.94 -6.97 1.73
CA PHE A 457 27.06 -5.64 1.13
C PHE A 457 27.34 -4.54 2.16
N PRO A 458 26.61 -4.44 3.29
CA PRO A 458 26.85 -3.39 4.26
C PRO A 458 28.27 -3.44 4.84
N GLU A 459 28.74 -4.63 5.23
CA GLU A 459 30.08 -4.82 5.77
C GLU A 459 31.16 -4.45 4.74
N THR A 460 30.98 -4.88 3.49
CA THR A 460 31.91 -4.59 2.40
C THR A 460 31.99 -3.08 2.11
N LEU A 461 30.84 -2.39 2.14
CA LEU A 461 30.77 -0.94 1.96
C LEU A 461 31.52 -0.20 3.08
N MET A 462 31.45 -0.68 4.32
CA MET A 462 32.22 -0.10 5.43
C MET A 462 33.72 -0.21 5.19
N TYR A 463 34.22 -1.42 4.88
CA TYR A 463 35.65 -1.65 4.67
C TYR A 463 36.19 -0.84 3.48
N ALA A 464 35.40 -0.71 2.41
CA ALA A 464 35.79 0.04 1.22
C ALA A 464 35.78 1.57 1.42
N SER A 465 35.01 2.08 2.39
CA SER A 465 34.97 3.50 2.74
C SER A 465 36.14 3.99 3.59
N LEU A 466 36.94 3.08 4.17
CA LEU A 466 38.11 3.46 4.97
C LEU A 466 39.13 4.18 4.08
N PRO A 467 39.61 5.38 4.47
CA PRO A 467 40.71 6.03 3.78
C PRO A 467 41.86 5.04 3.70
N GLN A 468 42.30 4.71 2.48
CA GLN A 468 43.53 3.94 2.29
C GLN A 468 44.71 4.82 2.74
N MET A 469 44.93 4.86 4.05
CA MET A 469 45.97 5.60 4.73
C MET A 469 47.29 4.87 4.52
N GLY A 470 47.81 4.84 3.28
CA GLY A 470 48.96 3.97 3.02
C GLY A 470 49.50 3.79 1.60
N ARG A 471 49.29 4.71 0.64
CA ARG A 471 50.16 4.75 -0.56
C ARG A 471 50.73 6.14 -0.79
N LYS A 472 51.84 6.42 -0.10
CA LYS A 472 52.84 7.40 -0.56
C LYS A 472 53.38 6.91 -1.91
N GLY A 473 52.87 7.43 -3.01
CA GLY A 473 53.42 7.09 -4.31
C GLY A 473 52.64 7.67 -5.47
N ARG A 474 53.13 8.81 -5.95
CA ARG A 474 53.03 9.37 -7.32
C ARG A 474 51.64 9.42 -8.00
N ALA A 475 51.32 10.64 -8.43
CA ALA A 475 50.28 11.00 -9.40
C ALA A 475 48.84 10.93 -8.89
N GLY A 476 48.31 12.09 -8.48
CA GLY A 476 46.97 12.59 -8.83
C GLY A 476 45.74 11.69 -8.69
N GLY A 477 45.80 10.59 -7.94
CA GLY A 477 44.66 9.70 -7.76
C GLY A 477 43.60 10.38 -6.92
N ALA A 478 42.41 10.57 -7.51
CA ALA A 478 41.23 11.06 -6.81
C ALA A 478 41.09 10.32 -5.47
N GLY A 479 41.31 11.04 -4.36
CA GLY A 479 41.07 10.48 -3.04
C GLY A 479 39.66 9.91 -3.01
N ILE A 480 39.50 8.69 -2.52
CA ILE A 480 38.20 8.04 -2.35
C ILE A 480 37.34 9.02 -1.53
N LYS A 481 36.37 9.67 -2.18
CA LYS A 481 35.39 10.49 -1.50
C LYS A 481 34.55 9.48 -0.71
N GLY A 482 34.64 9.49 0.61
CA GLY A 482 33.76 8.65 1.43
C GLY A 482 32.28 8.93 1.13
N LEU A 483 31.39 8.17 1.78
CA LEU A 483 29.94 8.41 1.71
C LEU A 483 29.65 9.88 2.04
N ASN A 484 28.94 10.56 1.14
CA ASN A 484 28.74 12.01 1.17
C ASN A 484 27.50 12.45 1.96
N GLN A 485 26.68 11.51 2.42
CA GLN A 485 25.46 11.77 3.20
C GLN A 485 25.06 10.56 4.03
N ALA A 486 24.06 10.75 4.91
CA ALA A 486 23.47 9.65 5.65
C ALA A 486 22.57 8.80 4.76
N MET A 487 22.64 7.48 4.91
CA MET A 487 21.91 6.53 4.06
C MET A 487 21.50 5.30 4.87
N SER A 488 20.27 4.84 4.65
CA SER A 488 19.78 3.56 5.12
C SER A 488 20.06 2.48 4.08
N VAL A 489 20.61 1.36 4.52
CA VAL A 489 20.87 0.19 3.68
C VAL A 489 20.09 -0.99 4.24
N TYR A 490 19.19 -1.50 3.41
CA TYR A 490 18.41 -2.70 3.65
C TYR A 490 19.03 -3.84 2.86
N SER A 491 19.65 -4.79 3.55
CA SER A 491 20.31 -5.94 2.93
C SER A 491 19.56 -7.22 3.23
N LYS A 492 19.46 -8.12 2.25
CA LYS A 492 18.79 -9.42 2.41
C LYS A 492 19.58 -10.53 1.74
N GLY A 493 19.87 -11.61 2.48
CA GLY A 493 20.50 -12.81 1.92
C GLY A 493 19.57 -13.62 1.02
N ALA A 494 20.11 -14.53 0.21
CA ALA A 494 19.31 -15.34 -0.72
C ALA A 494 18.27 -16.26 -0.05
N LYS A 495 18.53 -16.68 1.19
CA LYS A 495 17.65 -17.56 2.01
C LYS A 495 16.85 -16.80 3.08
N GLU A 496 17.19 -15.53 3.32
CA GLU A 496 16.51 -14.72 4.32
C GLU A 496 15.22 -14.18 3.72
N ALA A 497 14.15 -14.09 4.51
CA ALA A 497 12.89 -13.47 4.10
C ALA A 497 12.81 -11.99 4.50
N GLU A 498 13.50 -11.64 5.58
CA GLU A 498 13.49 -10.32 6.21
C GLU A 498 14.63 -9.43 5.70
N TRP A 499 14.44 -8.12 5.82
CA TRP A 499 15.43 -7.11 5.46
C TRP A 499 16.24 -6.70 6.68
N ASN A 500 17.57 -6.87 6.63
CA ASN A 500 18.47 -6.36 7.67
C ASN A 500 18.76 -4.88 7.43
N PHE A 501 18.55 -4.05 8.46
CA PHE A 501 18.73 -2.60 8.38
C PHE A 501 20.09 -2.16 8.94
N THR A 502 20.82 -1.38 8.14
CA THR A 502 22.09 -0.74 8.52
C THR A 502 22.06 0.74 8.18
N ALA A 503 22.22 1.63 9.16
CA ALA A 503 22.29 3.07 8.93
C ALA A 503 23.75 3.55 8.82
N TYR A 504 24.04 4.34 7.81
CA TYR A 504 25.33 5.00 7.59
C TYR A 504 25.21 6.49 7.83
N GLU A 505 26.15 7.07 8.59
CA GLU A 505 26.33 8.50 8.70
C GLU A 505 27.61 8.92 7.95
N PRO A 506 27.61 10.09 7.29
CA PRO A 506 28.78 10.57 6.56
C PRO A 506 29.93 10.85 7.52
N LEU A 507 31.15 10.66 7.05
CA LEU A 507 32.34 11.08 7.78
C LEU A 507 32.40 12.61 7.77
N ASP A 508 32.29 13.25 8.94
CA ASP A 508 32.63 14.65 9.11
C ASP A 508 34.11 14.84 8.69
N MET A 509 34.35 15.39 7.50
CA MET A 509 35.73 15.60 7.03
C MET A 509 36.34 16.78 7.80
N PRO A 510 37.38 16.58 8.63
CA PRO A 510 38.02 17.67 9.35
C PRO A 510 38.91 18.45 8.37
N GLY A 511 38.68 19.76 8.21
CA GLY A 511 39.70 20.66 7.64
C GLY A 511 39.31 21.57 6.47
N MET A 512 38.06 21.59 6.00
CA MET A 512 37.62 22.57 4.98
C MET A 512 36.93 23.82 5.57
N GLY A 513 37.08 24.04 6.89
CA GLY A 513 36.90 25.34 7.50
C GLY A 513 38.23 26.08 7.46
N GLY A 514 38.30 27.19 6.72
CA GLY A 514 39.50 28.01 6.59
C GLY A 514 40.15 28.39 7.94
N PRO A 515 41.43 28.79 7.91
CA PRO A 515 42.23 29.02 9.11
C PRO A 515 41.66 30.21 9.89
N GLY A 516 40.83 29.93 10.89
CA GLY A 516 40.22 30.96 11.75
C GLY A 516 39.00 30.51 12.56
N GLY A 517 38.34 29.41 12.21
CA GLY A 517 37.18 28.92 12.96
C GLY A 517 37.54 27.87 14.02
N GLY A 518 37.82 28.31 15.24
CA GLY A 518 38.15 27.48 16.42
C GLY A 518 36.98 26.62 16.96
N GLY A 519 36.36 25.80 16.11
CA GLY A 519 35.37 24.80 16.52
C GLY A 519 35.97 23.39 16.50
N ARG A 520 36.27 22.84 17.68
CA ARG A 520 36.57 21.41 17.87
C ARG A 520 35.35 20.58 17.44
N ARG A 521 35.21 20.26 16.16
CA ARG A 521 34.18 19.32 15.69
C ARG A 521 34.69 17.90 15.92
N ARG A 522 34.00 17.20 16.82
CA ARG A 522 34.25 15.80 17.22
C ARG A 522 34.44 14.93 15.98
N GLY A 523 35.54 14.18 15.94
CA GLY A 523 35.68 13.08 14.99
C GLY A 523 34.70 11.96 15.38
N SER A 524 33.53 11.95 14.76
CA SER A 524 32.67 10.76 14.76
C SER A 524 33.07 9.93 13.55
N SER A 525 33.74 8.81 13.81
CA SER A 525 33.89 7.70 12.88
C SER A 525 32.49 7.32 12.37
N SER A 526 32.34 7.11 11.06
CA SER A 526 31.17 6.46 10.46
C SER A 526 31.07 5.04 11.00
N ARG A 527 30.63 4.89 12.25
CA ARG A 527 30.24 3.61 12.83
C ARG A 527 28.78 3.46 12.47
N PRO A 528 28.40 2.52 11.59
CA PRO A 528 27.00 2.26 11.40
C PRO A 528 26.40 1.81 12.71
N VAL A 529 25.22 2.34 13.02
CA VAL A 529 24.35 1.74 14.01
C VAL A 529 23.71 0.56 13.29
N SER A 530 24.37 -0.59 13.30
CA SER A 530 23.72 -1.83 12.86
C SER A 530 22.72 -2.22 13.95
N PHE A 531 21.45 -2.29 13.57
CA PHE A 531 20.44 -2.92 14.39
C PHE A 531 20.57 -4.43 14.17
N HIS A 532 21.68 -5.01 14.64
CA HIS A 532 21.64 -6.44 14.91
C HIS A 532 20.59 -6.60 16.01
N GLY A 533 19.40 -7.05 15.64
CA GLY A 533 18.59 -7.81 16.56
C GLY A 533 19.53 -8.88 17.09
N ALA A 534 19.99 -8.71 18.34
CA ALA A 534 20.64 -9.80 19.04
C ALA A 534 19.72 -10.99 18.84
N GLN A 535 20.28 -12.10 18.36
CA GLN A 535 19.59 -13.33 18.00
C GLN A 535 18.98 -13.92 19.28
N LEU A 536 17.95 -13.25 19.79
CA LEU A 536 17.22 -13.54 21.00
C LEU A 536 15.97 -14.24 20.51
N SER A 537 15.86 -15.50 20.93
CA SER A 537 14.83 -16.44 20.51
C SER A 537 13.41 -15.83 20.56
N PRO A 538 12.46 -16.37 19.76
CA PRO A 538 11.10 -15.84 19.56
C PRO A 538 10.23 -15.55 20.80
N ALA A 539 10.69 -15.89 22.01
CA ALA A 539 10.00 -15.55 23.25
C ALA A 539 10.02 -14.04 23.57
N TRP A 540 10.79 -13.23 22.83
CA TRP A 540 10.90 -11.78 23.00
C TRP A 540 10.37 -11.03 21.77
N GLY A 541 9.07 -11.19 21.49
CA GLY A 541 8.19 -10.28 20.74
C GLY A 541 8.73 -9.62 19.46
N ASP A 542 8.21 -10.07 18.31
CA ASP A 542 8.55 -9.74 16.91
C ASP A 542 8.65 -8.26 16.51
N GLU A 543 8.17 -7.31 17.30
CA GLU A 543 8.27 -5.88 16.99
C GLU A 543 9.39 -5.24 17.83
N ALA A 544 10.64 -5.58 17.48
CA ALA A 544 11.83 -5.13 18.20
C ALA A 544 12.00 -3.61 18.10
N ARG A 545 11.38 -2.90 19.05
CA ARG A 545 11.63 -1.52 19.51
C ARG A 545 12.83 -0.88 18.80
N ARG A 546 12.55 -0.06 17.77
CA ARG A 546 13.52 0.88 17.19
C ARG A 546 14.13 1.68 18.34
N SER A 547 15.35 1.38 18.75
CA SER A 547 16.07 2.12 19.79
C SER A 547 17.37 2.67 19.23
N VAL A 548 17.45 4.00 19.12
CA VAL A 548 18.65 4.71 18.70
C VAL A 548 19.60 4.74 19.89
N LEU A 549 20.77 4.11 19.77
CA LEU A 549 21.81 4.21 20.78
C LEU A 549 22.59 5.52 20.60
N VAL A 550 22.36 6.50 21.47
CA VAL A 550 23.12 7.76 21.50
C VAL A 550 24.23 7.64 22.54
N GLY A 551 25.48 7.91 22.14
CA GLY A 551 26.61 7.96 23.08
C GLY A 551 26.49 9.14 24.05
N ASN A 552 26.48 8.88 25.36
CA ASN A 552 26.23 9.89 26.39
C ASN A 552 27.45 10.78 26.73
N GLY A 553 28.54 10.69 25.96
CA GLY A 553 29.75 11.50 26.16
C GLY A 553 30.61 11.12 27.37
N ALA A 554 30.20 10.17 28.21
CA ALA A 554 30.93 9.71 29.41
C ALA A 554 31.32 8.22 29.34
N GLY A 555 31.35 7.64 28.13
CA GLY A 555 31.72 6.22 27.92
C GLY A 555 30.56 5.22 28.05
N GLY A 556 29.30 5.69 28.06
CA GLY A 556 28.10 4.85 28.03
C GLY A 556 27.14 5.19 26.88
N PHE A 557 26.16 4.31 26.65
CA PHE A 557 25.12 4.46 25.63
C PHE A 557 23.75 4.69 26.28
N LEU A 558 22.94 5.57 25.71
CA LEU A 558 21.55 5.77 26.07
C LEU A 558 20.67 5.32 24.89
N ALA A 559 19.80 4.33 25.11
CA ALA A 559 18.84 3.88 24.12
C ALA A 559 17.62 4.83 24.11
N LEU A 560 17.46 5.64 23.07
CA LEU A 560 16.28 6.46 22.84
C LEU A 560 15.29 5.70 21.94
N PRO A 561 14.02 5.56 22.32
CA PRO A 561 13.01 4.97 21.44
C PRO A 561 12.82 5.84 20.19
N GLY A 562 12.76 5.22 19.01
CA GLY A 562 12.40 5.88 17.76
C GLY A 562 11.06 6.59 17.90
N GLU A 563 10.94 7.78 17.28
CA GLU A 563 9.93 8.81 17.59
C GLU A 563 8.44 8.43 17.42
N GLU A 564 8.06 7.19 17.12
CA GLU A 564 6.67 6.86 16.82
C GLU A 564 5.82 6.31 17.96
N GLN A 565 6.32 6.13 19.19
CA GLN A 565 5.44 5.73 20.29
C GLN A 565 5.78 6.39 21.64
N ARG A 566 4.92 7.34 22.01
CA ARG A 566 4.79 7.87 23.37
C ARG A 566 4.60 6.69 24.35
N PRO A 567 5.36 6.62 25.47
CA PRO A 567 5.21 5.52 26.42
C PRO A 567 3.81 5.53 27.04
N LYS A 568 3.09 4.41 26.90
CA LYS A 568 1.82 4.17 27.62
C LYS A 568 2.17 3.97 29.10
N SER A 569 1.89 4.98 29.92
CA SER A 569 1.87 4.84 31.37
C SER A 569 0.79 3.83 31.76
N SER A 570 1.20 2.75 32.41
CA SER A 570 0.33 1.82 33.13
C SER A 570 -0.43 2.54 34.25
N SER A 571 -1.66 2.09 34.50
CA SER A 571 -2.70 2.67 35.38
C SER A 571 -3.50 3.80 34.71
N GLY A 572 -4.83 3.79 34.67
CA GLY A 572 -5.80 3.01 35.41
C GLY A 572 -6.97 3.96 35.70
N CYS A 573 -8.03 3.91 34.89
CA CYS A 573 -9.30 4.59 35.14
C CYS A 573 -10.41 3.86 34.37
N GLY A 574 -10.75 2.66 34.86
CA GLY A 574 -12.06 2.08 34.64
C GLY A 574 -13.06 2.84 35.50
N GLY A 575 -13.92 3.65 34.87
CA GLY A 575 -15.02 4.36 35.51
C GLY A 575 -16.32 3.98 34.81
N SER A 576 -16.87 2.84 35.19
CA SER A 576 -18.20 2.38 34.80
C SER A 576 -19.27 3.32 35.38
N GLY A 577 -19.96 4.04 34.51
CA GLY A 577 -21.17 4.80 34.82
C GLY A 577 -22.37 4.13 34.17
N GLY A 578 -22.91 3.09 34.80
CA GLY A 578 -24.16 2.46 34.39
C GLY A 578 -25.37 3.29 34.82
N GLY A 579 -26.26 3.59 33.87
CA GLY A 579 -27.57 4.20 34.09
C GLY A 579 -28.51 3.86 32.92
N PRO A 580 -29.83 3.76 33.13
CA PRO A 580 -30.55 2.52 32.82
C PRO A 580 -31.47 2.59 31.59
N TRP A 581 -31.54 1.46 30.89
CA TRP A 581 -32.66 0.91 30.10
C TRP A 581 -33.74 1.91 29.65
N MET A 582 -33.49 2.63 28.56
CA MET A 582 -34.56 3.25 27.80
C MET A 582 -35.07 2.28 26.73
N HIS A 583 -36.38 2.06 26.79
CA HIS A 583 -37.18 1.24 25.89
C HIS A 583 -36.81 1.48 24.42
N ARG A 584 -36.42 0.38 23.75
CA ARG A 584 -36.26 0.30 22.30
C ARG A 584 -37.62 0.60 21.65
N ARG A 585 -37.82 1.85 21.25
CA ARG A 585 -38.91 2.22 20.34
C ARG A 585 -38.61 1.61 18.97
N GLU A 586 -39.42 0.63 18.63
CA GLU A 586 -39.58 0.08 17.30
C GLU A 586 -40.10 1.20 16.38
N GLY A 587 -39.22 1.75 15.53
CA GLY A 587 -39.56 2.90 14.70
C GLY A 587 -38.52 3.22 13.64
N SER A 588 -38.93 3.01 12.37
CA SER A 588 -38.28 3.36 11.10
C SER A 588 -37.11 2.49 10.63
N LYS A 589 -37.42 1.60 9.68
CA LYS A 589 -36.50 0.77 8.89
C LYS A 589 -35.79 1.59 7.80
N GLN A 590 -35.02 2.61 8.15
CA GLN A 590 -34.35 3.47 7.18
C GLN A 590 -32.87 3.65 7.55
N ASP A 591 -32.00 3.16 6.67
CA ASP A 591 -30.53 3.19 6.69
C ASP A 591 -29.84 2.35 7.80
N LEU A 592 -28.99 1.40 7.40
CA LEU A 592 -28.35 0.41 8.29
C LEU A 592 -26.94 0.80 8.77
N TRP A 593 -26.46 1.96 8.34
CA TRP A 593 -25.31 2.61 8.96
C TRP A 593 -25.70 3.42 10.22
N ARG A 594 -26.92 3.21 10.73
CA ARG A 594 -27.46 3.77 11.98
C ARG A 594 -27.57 2.74 13.09
#